data_AF-A0A8T2R4J2-F1
#
_entry.id   AF-A0A8T2R4J2-F1
#
_cell.length_a   1.000
_cell.length_b   1.000
_cell.length_c   1.000
_cell.angle_alpha   90.00
_cell.angle_beta   90.00
_cell.angle_gamma   90.00
#
_symmetry.space_group_name_H-M   'P 1'
#
loop_
_entity.id
_entity.type
_entity.pdbx_description
1 polymer ?
#
loop_
_entity_poly.entity_id
_entity_poly.type
_entity_poly.pdbx_seq_one_letter_code
_entity_poly.pdbx_strand_id
1 'polypeptide(L)'
;MENKEYAEALTLLTDLVREVRRLDDKLLLVDIDLLESKLHFSLRNLPKAKAALTAARTAANAIYVPPAQQATIDLQSGILHAEEKDYKTAFSYFFEAFEAFSALDDPRAIYSLKYMLLCKVMTSQADDVAGLISSKAGLKFTGVDLDAMKAVAEAYSKRSLKDFETALSMYKDQLGEDPIVHRHISSLYDTLLEQNLCRLIEPFSKVEISHISELIGLPMDTVESKLSQMILDKKFAGTLDQGAGCLIIFDDSMTDGIFATTLDTISNISKVVDSLYLRSAKIMA
;
A
#
# COMPACT_ATOMS: atom_id res chain seq x y z
N MET A 1 -5.49 -23.50 -0.59
CA MET A 1 -6.05 -22.14 -0.77
C MET A 1 -7.38 -22.13 -1.51
N GLU A 2 -7.72 -23.22 -2.23
CA GLU A 2 -8.93 -23.32 -3.07
C GLU A 2 -10.25 -23.28 -2.28
N ASN A 3 -10.30 -23.81 -1.04
CA ASN A 3 -11.53 -23.82 -0.24
C ASN A 3 -11.67 -22.65 0.77
N LYS A 4 -10.71 -21.70 0.81
CA LYS A 4 -10.68 -20.55 1.75
C LYS A 4 -10.82 -20.89 3.25
N GLU A 5 -10.62 -22.15 3.65
CA GLU A 5 -10.62 -22.61 5.05
C GLU A 5 -9.27 -22.34 5.74
N TYR A 6 -8.94 -21.06 5.89
CA TYR A 6 -7.62 -20.65 6.39
C TYR A 6 -7.37 -20.98 7.87
N ALA A 7 -8.43 -21.01 8.69
CA ALA A 7 -8.31 -21.27 10.13
C ALA A 7 -7.99 -22.74 10.45
N GLU A 8 -8.67 -23.67 9.77
CA GLU A 8 -8.42 -25.11 9.93
C GLU A 8 -7.06 -25.49 9.35
N ALA A 9 -6.69 -24.93 8.20
CA ALA A 9 -5.36 -25.07 7.63
C ALA A 9 -4.26 -24.64 8.61
N LEU A 10 -4.43 -23.52 9.33
CA LEU A 10 -3.46 -23.07 10.34
C LEU A 10 -3.34 -24.02 11.53
N THR A 11 -4.44 -24.63 11.98
CA THR A 11 -4.39 -25.61 13.07
C THR A 11 -3.58 -26.84 12.68
N LEU A 12 -3.85 -27.40 11.49
CA LEU A 12 -3.12 -28.54 10.95
C LEU A 12 -1.64 -28.21 10.72
N LEU A 13 -1.36 -26.99 10.23
CA LEU A 13 0.00 -26.54 9.95
C LEU A 13 0.82 -26.36 11.25
N THR A 14 0.18 -25.91 12.33
CA THR A 14 0.85 -25.79 13.65
C THR A 14 1.29 -27.15 14.19
N ASP A 15 0.47 -28.18 14.02
CA ASP A 15 0.82 -29.55 14.42
C ASP A 15 1.92 -30.12 13.51
N LEU A 16 1.82 -29.89 12.19
CA LEU A 16 2.81 -30.33 11.22
C LEU A 16 4.20 -29.70 11.47
N VAL A 17 4.27 -28.41 11.81
CA VAL A 17 5.54 -27.74 12.17
C VAL A 17 6.22 -28.43 13.36
N ARG A 18 5.44 -28.85 14.36
CA ARG A 18 6.00 -29.55 15.54
C ARG A 18 6.57 -30.92 15.16
N GLU A 19 5.86 -31.66 14.32
CA GLU A 19 6.29 -32.99 13.88
C GLU A 19 7.51 -32.93 12.96
N VAL A 20 7.51 -32.01 11.99
CA VAL A 20 8.61 -31.87 11.02
C VAL A 20 9.88 -31.33 11.67
N ARG A 21 9.76 -30.43 12.67
CA ARG A 21 10.91 -30.03 13.50
C ARG A 21 11.53 -31.21 14.26
N ARG A 22 10.74 -32.22 14.64
CA ARG A 22 11.26 -33.43 15.29
C ARG A 22 12.00 -34.34 14.30
N LEU A 23 11.64 -34.30 13.02
CA LEU A 23 12.22 -35.12 11.95
C LEU A 23 13.47 -34.48 11.32
N ASP A 24 13.78 -33.21 11.61
CA ASP A 24 14.90 -32.43 11.03
C ASP A 24 14.90 -32.39 9.48
N ASP A 25 13.72 -32.54 8.86
CA ASP A 25 13.56 -32.34 7.42
C ASP A 25 13.42 -30.84 7.12
N LYS A 26 14.57 -30.23 6.84
CA LYS A 26 14.67 -28.79 6.59
C LYS A 26 14.04 -28.34 5.27
N LEU A 27 13.99 -29.20 4.25
CA LEU A 27 13.36 -28.86 2.97
C LEU A 27 11.84 -28.76 3.16
N LEU A 28 11.26 -29.76 3.82
CA LEU A 28 9.83 -29.77 4.13
C LEU A 28 9.46 -28.62 5.08
N LEU A 29 10.33 -28.28 6.03
CA LEU A 29 10.11 -27.15 6.93
C LEU A 29 10.02 -25.81 6.20
N VAL A 30 10.86 -25.57 5.19
CA VAL A 30 10.78 -24.35 4.36
C VAL A 30 9.44 -24.23 3.64
N ASP A 31 8.94 -25.33 3.07
CA ASP A 31 7.65 -25.33 2.37
C ASP A 31 6.49 -25.05 3.33
N ILE A 32 6.55 -25.62 4.54
CA ILE A 32 5.55 -25.42 5.59
C ILE A 32 5.55 -23.96 6.07
N ASP A 33 6.71 -23.40 6.42
CA ASP A 33 6.85 -22.02 6.88
C ASP A 33 6.42 -21.01 5.79
N LEU A 34 6.71 -21.33 4.52
CA LEU A 34 6.27 -20.51 3.37
C LEU A 34 4.75 -20.57 3.19
N LEU A 35 4.13 -21.74 3.38
CA LEU A 35 2.67 -21.89 3.36
C LEU A 35 2.03 -21.15 4.54
N GLU A 36 2.62 -21.22 5.73
CA GLU A 36 2.19 -20.48 6.91
C GLU A 36 2.20 -18.96 6.65
N SER A 37 3.26 -18.45 6.02
CA SER A 37 3.35 -17.04 5.62
C SER A 37 2.19 -16.63 4.70
N LYS A 38 1.87 -17.46 3.69
CA LYS A 38 0.77 -17.20 2.74
C LYS A 38 -0.61 -17.25 3.40
N LEU A 39 -0.81 -18.16 4.34
CA LEU A 39 -2.07 -18.26 5.10
C LEU A 39 -2.26 -17.05 6.03
N HIS A 40 -1.23 -16.68 6.78
CA HIS A 40 -1.27 -15.48 7.62
C HIS A 40 -1.45 -14.20 6.81
N PHE A 41 -0.85 -14.13 5.63
CA PHE A 41 -1.07 -13.05 4.68
C PHE A 41 -2.54 -12.96 4.24
N SER A 42 -3.14 -14.10 3.88
CA SER A 42 -4.56 -14.19 3.50
C SER A 42 -5.51 -13.76 4.64
N LEU A 43 -5.11 -14.00 5.88
CA LEU A 43 -5.81 -13.57 7.10
C LEU A 43 -5.50 -12.13 7.54
N ARG A 44 -4.78 -11.36 6.73
CA ARG A 44 -4.36 -9.98 7.02
C ARG A 44 -3.51 -9.83 8.30
N ASN A 45 -2.81 -10.89 8.70
CA ASN A 45 -1.87 -10.85 9.83
C ASN A 45 -0.43 -10.69 9.32
N LEU A 46 -0.07 -9.46 8.96
CA LEU A 46 1.25 -9.14 8.40
C LEU A 46 2.42 -9.46 9.36
N PRO A 47 2.35 -9.16 10.67
CA PRO A 47 3.46 -9.46 11.59
C PRO A 47 3.77 -10.95 11.66
N LYS A 48 2.73 -11.82 11.74
CA LYS A 48 2.93 -13.27 11.75
C LYS A 48 3.39 -13.81 10.40
N ALA A 49 2.86 -13.28 9.30
CA ALA A 49 3.31 -13.67 7.96
C ALA A 49 4.81 -13.40 7.75
N LYS A 50 5.31 -12.27 8.27
CA LYS A 50 6.74 -11.89 8.22
C LYS A 50 7.61 -12.76 9.12
N ALA A 51 7.11 -13.10 10.32
CA ALA A 51 7.80 -14.02 11.21
C ALA A 51 7.99 -15.41 10.57
N ALA A 52 6.93 -15.97 9.99
CA ALA A 52 6.98 -17.24 9.27
C ALA A 52 7.91 -17.18 8.04
N LEU A 53 7.86 -16.10 7.26
CA LEU A 53 8.80 -15.91 6.13
C LEU A 53 10.26 -15.81 6.59
N THR A 54 10.52 -15.17 7.74
CA THR A 54 11.87 -15.08 8.30
C THR A 54 12.39 -16.47 8.68
N ALA A 55 11.54 -17.29 9.29
CA ALA A 55 11.86 -18.69 9.58
C ALA A 55 12.15 -19.48 8.30
N ALA A 56 11.30 -19.35 7.26
CA ALA A 56 11.50 -19.98 5.96
C ALA A 56 12.84 -19.58 5.32
N ARG A 57 13.22 -18.29 5.37
CA ARG A 57 14.51 -17.80 4.85
C ARG A 57 15.70 -18.32 5.65
N THR A 58 15.60 -18.37 6.97
CA THR A 58 16.68 -18.93 7.80
C THR A 58 16.89 -20.42 7.52
N ALA A 59 15.80 -21.18 7.38
CA ALA A 59 15.86 -22.59 7.02
C ALA A 59 16.39 -22.79 5.60
N ALA A 60 15.95 -21.98 4.64
CA ALA A 60 16.41 -22.00 3.26
C ALA A 60 17.90 -21.69 3.13
N ASN A 61 18.43 -20.71 3.86
CA ASN A 61 19.86 -20.38 3.87
C ASN A 61 20.73 -21.45 4.53
N ALA A 62 20.15 -22.26 5.43
CA ALA A 62 20.85 -23.34 6.11
C ALA A 62 21.01 -24.59 5.22
N ILE A 63 20.34 -24.64 4.07
CA ILE A 63 20.36 -25.74 3.11
C ILE A 63 20.54 -25.21 1.69
N TYR A 64 20.69 -26.09 0.71
CA TYR A 64 20.61 -25.70 -0.69
C TYR A 64 19.18 -25.95 -1.18
N VAL A 65 18.39 -24.87 -1.30
CA VAL A 65 17.02 -24.95 -1.84
C VAL A 65 17.03 -24.92 -3.38
N PRO A 66 16.16 -25.69 -4.04
CA PRO A 66 15.91 -25.59 -5.47
C PRO A 66 15.58 -24.15 -5.92
N PRO A 67 16.04 -23.71 -7.10
CA PRO A 67 15.77 -22.35 -7.61
C PRO A 67 14.28 -21.98 -7.66
N ALA A 68 13.40 -22.95 -7.95
CA ALA A 68 11.95 -22.74 -7.97
C ALA A 68 11.37 -22.38 -6.59
N GLN A 69 11.89 -23.01 -5.52
CA GLN A 69 11.47 -22.72 -4.15
C GLN A 69 12.02 -21.37 -3.69
N GLN A 70 13.30 -21.10 -3.99
CA GLN A 70 13.93 -19.80 -3.72
C GLN A 70 13.13 -18.65 -4.36
N ALA A 71 12.78 -18.79 -5.64
CA ALA A 71 11.95 -17.81 -6.35
C ALA A 71 10.56 -17.60 -5.69
N THR A 72 9.99 -18.65 -5.07
CA THR A 72 8.72 -18.54 -4.36
C THR A 72 8.87 -17.81 -3.02
N ILE A 73 10.01 -17.98 -2.34
CA ILE A 73 10.36 -17.22 -1.12
C ILE A 73 10.55 -15.74 -1.46
N ASP A 74 11.25 -15.44 -2.56
CA ASP A 74 11.49 -14.07 -3.00
C ASP A 74 10.18 -13.40 -3.46
N LEU A 75 9.31 -14.13 -4.18
CA LEU A 75 7.97 -13.64 -4.52
C LEU A 75 7.15 -13.28 -3.27
N GLN A 76 7.11 -14.16 -2.27
CA GLN A 76 6.42 -13.89 -1.00
C GLN A 76 7.04 -12.72 -0.25
N SER A 77 8.37 -12.59 -0.29
CA SER A 77 9.11 -11.46 0.28
C SER A 77 8.68 -10.15 -0.39
N GLY A 78 8.60 -10.11 -1.72
CA GLY A 78 8.14 -8.96 -2.47
C GLY A 78 6.71 -8.54 -2.10
N ILE A 79 5.79 -9.50 -1.96
CA ILE A 79 4.39 -9.23 -1.57
C ILE A 79 4.31 -8.56 -0.21
N LEU A 80 5.03 -9.08 0.79
CA LEU A 80 5.02 -8.48 2.14
C LEU A 80 5.62 -7.07 2.17
N HIS A 81 6.70 -6.81 1.43
CA HIS A 81 7.29 -5.46 1.37
C HIS A 81 6.40 -4.48 0.59
N ALA A 82 5.74 -4.93 -0.47
CA ALA A 82 4.75 -4.12 -1.18
C ALA A 82 3.60 -3.71 -0.25
N GLU A 83 3.18 -4.60 0.65
CA GLU A 83 2.13 -4.31 1.62
C GLU A 83 2.55 -3.31 2.70
N GLU A 84 3.84 -3.28 3.06
CA GLU A 84 4.46 -2.26 3.91
C GLU A 84 4.73 -0.93 3.18
N LYS A 85 4.32 -0.81 1.90
CA LYS A 85 4.57 0.33 1.01
C LYS A 85 6.05 0.55 0.66
N ASP A 86 6.92 -0.42 0.92
CA ASP A 86 8.30 -0.42 0.44
C ASP A 86 8.39 -1.06 -0.95
N TYR A 87 7.96 -0.29 -1.95
CA TYR A 87 7.91 -0.75 -3.34
C TYR A 87 9.30 -0.90 -3.98
N LYS A 88 10.34 -0.23 -3.45
CA LYS A 88 11.70 -0.32 -3.98
C LYS A 88 12.32 -1.67 -3.64
N THR A 89 12.24 -2.06 -2.38
CA THR A 89 12.72 -3.37 -1.93
C THR A 89 11.87 -4.49 -2.52
N ALA A 90 10.55 -4.30 -2.60
CA ALA A 90 9.65 -5.26 -3.25
C ALA A 90 10.03 -5.51 -4.72
N PHE A 91 10.37 -4.46 -5.47
CA PHE A 91 10.79 -4.59 -6.87
C PHE A 91 12.03 -5.48 -7.02
N SER A 92 13.04 -5.32 -6.16
CA SER A 92 14.25 -6.16 -6.18
C SER A 92 13.90 -7.64 -5.96
N TYR A 93 13.07 -7.94 -4.97
CA TYR A 93 12.63 -9.32 -4.71
C TYR A 93 11.80 -9.91 -5.87
N PHE A 94 10.91 -9.11 -6.48
CA PHE A 94 10.15 -9.57 -7.63
C PHE A 94 11.01 -9.79 -8.88
N PHE A 95 12.07 -8.98 -9.06
CA PHE A 95 13.02 -9.15 -10.15
C PHE A 95 13.79 -10.46 -10.03
N GLU A 96 14.34 -10.76 -8.84
CA GLU A 96 15.03 -12.03 -8.57
C GLU A 96 14.09 -13.24 -8.78
N ALA A 97 12.86 -13.15 -8.27
CA ALA A 97 11.84 -14.18 -8.49
C ALA A 97 11.49 -14.35 -9.97
N PHE A 98 11.40 -13.25 -10.73
CA PHE A 98 11.11 -13.27 -12.16
C PHE A 98 12.23 -13.92 -12.97
N GLU A 99 13.49 -13.58 -12.72
CA GLU A 99 14.62 -14.20 -13.42
C GLU A 99 14.66 -15.71 -13.19
N ALA A 100 14.45 -16.13 -11.94
CA ALA A 100 14.42 -17.55 -11.58
C ALA A 100 13.24 -18.30 -12.23
N PHE A 101 12.01 -17.74 -12.21
CA PHE A 101 10.87 -18.39 -12.88
C PHE A 101 10.98 -18.36 -14.41
N SER A 102 11.52 -17.28 -15.00
CA SER A 102 11.72 -17.17 -16.44
C SER A 102 12.79 -18.14 -16.96
N ALA A 103 13.82 -18.43 -16.16
CA ALA A 103 14.82 -19.44 -16.48
C ALA A 103 14.26 -20.88 -16.44
N LEU A 104 13.19 -21.08 -15.66
CA LEU A 104 12.51 -22.37 -15.50
C LEU A 104 11.27 -22.53 -16.40
N ASP A 105 10.96 -21.53 -17.23
CA ASP A 105 9.73 -21.48 -18.04
C ASP A 105 8.44 -21.70 -17.24
N ASP A 106 8.42 -21.24 -15.99
CA ASP A 106 7.28 -21.38 -15.09
C ASP A 106 6.22 -20.29 -15.39
N PRO A 107 4.93 -20.63 -15.53
CA PRO A 107 3.86 -19.65 -15.74
C PRO A 107 3.78 -18.60 -14.61
N ARG A 108 4.33 -18.88 -13.43
CA ARG A 108 4.42 -17.93 -12.31
C ARG A 108 5.26 -16.69 -12.61
N ALA A 109 6.12 -16.74 -13.64
CA ALA A 109 6.87 -15.58 -14.10
C ALA A 109 5.97 -14.40 -14.48
N ILE A 110 4.77 -14.66 -15.02
CA ILE A 110 3.81 -13.61 -15.40
C ILE A 110 3.35 -12.82 -14.17
N TYR A 111 3.07 -13.50 -13.05
CA TYR A 111 2.67 -12.83 -11.80
C TYR A 111 3.82 -11.98 -11.23
N SER A 112 5.05 -12.50 -11.23
CA SER A 112 6.21 -11.72 -10.80
C SER A 112 6.39 -10.46 -11.65
N LEU A 113 6.28 -10.58 -12.98
CA LEU A 113 6.38 -9.45 -13.90
C LEU A 113 5.27 -8.42 -13.65
N LYS A 114 4.03 -8.87 -13.46
CA LYS A 114 2.88 -8.00 -13.13
C LYS A 114 3.13 -7.21 -11.84
N TYR A 115 3.63 -7.85 -10.79
CA TYR A 115 3.97 -7.17 -9.53
C TYR A 115 5.14 -6.20 -9.67
N MET A 116 6.16 -6.52 -10.49
CA MET A 116 7.25 -5.59 -10.79
C MET A 116 6.74 -4.30 -11.46
N LEU A 117 5.88 -4.44 -12.47
CA LEU A 117 5.30 -3.28 -13.17
C LEU A 117 4.43 -2.47 -12.21
N LEU A 118 3.62 -3.12 -11.39
CA LEU A 118 2.84 -2.47 -10.35
C LEU A 118 3.74 -1.67 -9.40
N CYS A 119 4.83 -2.22 -8.88
CA CYS A 119 5.77 -1.49 -8.02
C CYS A 119 6.35 -0.23 -8.70
N LYS A 120 6.64 -0.31 -10.00
CA LYS A 120 7.12 0.85 -10.77
C LYS A 120 6.06 1.94 -10.90
N VAL A 121 4.80 1.58 -11.17
CA VAL A 121 3.68 2.53 -11.17
C VAL A 121 3.50 3.15 -9.78
N MET A 122 3.53 2.35 -8.71
CA MET A 122 3.37 2.84 -7.33
C MET A 122 4.51 3.76 -6.88
N THR A 123 5.72 3.61 -7.43
CA THR A 123 6.87 4.49 -7.16
C THR A 123 6.86 5.75 -8.04
N SER A 124 5.75 6.02 -8.75
CA SER A 124 5.61 7.12 -9.72
C SER A 124 6.63 7.10 -10.85
N GLN A 125 7.13 5.93 -11.22
CA GLN A 125 8.04 5.70 -12.36
C GLN A 125 7.28 4.95 -13.47
N ALA A 126 6.13 5.50 -13.88
CA ALA A 126 5.28 4.88 -14.88
C ALA A 126 5.94 4.83 -16.28
N ASP A 127 6.88 5.74 -16.57
CA ASP A 127 7.57 5.78 -17.87
C ASP A 127 8.49 4.57 -18.08
N ASP A 128 9.05 4.00 -17.00
CA ASP A 128 9.89 2.80 -17.04
C ASP A 128 9.10 1.54 -17.44
N VAL A 129 7.78 1.53 -17.23
CA VAL A 129 6.91 0.36 -17.48
C VAL A 129 6.92 -0.01 -18.95
N ALA A 130 6.81 0.98 -19.85
CA ALA A 130 6.84 0.73 -21.30
C ALA A 130 8.19 0.16 -21.77
N GLY A 131 9.29 0.62 -21.16
CA GLY A 131 10.63 0.10 -21.42
C GLY A 131 10.82 -1.33 -20.92
N LEU A 132 10.28 -1.66 -19.74
CA LEU A 132 10.32 -3.00 -19.16
C LEU A 132 9.50 -4.02 -19.98
N ILE A 133 8.32 -3.63 -20.46
CA ILE A 133 7.49 -4.49 -21.33
C ILE A 133 8.19 -4.74 -22.68
N SER A 134 8.83 -3.71 -23.24
CA SER A 134 9.55 -3.80 -24.52
C SER A 134 10.89 -4.54 -24.41
N SER A 135 11.31 -4.92 -23.20
CA SER A 135 12.54 -5.68 -22.99
C SER A 135 12.42 -7.12 -23.52
N LYS A 136 13.56 -7.77 -23.76
CA LYS A 136 13.61 -9.18 -24.21
C LYS A 136 12.81 -10.13 -23.32
N ALA A 137 12.76 -9.84 -22.02
CA ALA A 137 12.02 -10.66 -21.06
C ALA A 137 10.51 -10.36 -21.08
N GLY A 138 10.10 -9.10 -21.26
CA GLY A 138 8.69 -8.72 -21.40
C GLY A 138 8.05 -9.22 -22.70
N LEU A 139 8.81 -9.21 -23.80
CA LEU A 139 8.36 -9.74 -25.10
C LEU A 139 8.06 -11.25 -25.07
N LYS A 140 8.71 -12.01 -24.18
CA LYS A 140 8.46 -13.45 -24.02
C LYS A 140 7.11 -13.74 -23.36
N PHE A 141 6.65 -12.85 -22.50
CA PHE A 141 5.42 -12.99 -21.69
C PHE A 141 4.33 -12.01 -22.10
N THR A 142 4.30 -11.60 -23.38
CA THR A 142 3.27 -10.67 -23.88
C THR A 142 1.89 -11.28 -23.76
N GLY A 143 0.96 -10.54 -23.17
CA GLY A 143 -0.41 -10.98 -22.94
C GLY A 143 -1.28 -9.88 -22.33
N VAL A 144 -2.56 -10.20 -22.13
CA VAL A 144 -3.60 -9.26 -21.66
C VAL A 144 -3.25 -8.66 -20.30
N ASP A 145 -2.55 -9.39 -19.42
CA ASP A 145 -2.07 -8.87 -18.14
C ASP A 145 -1.07 -7.71 -18.28
N LEU A 146 -0.19 -7.76 -19.28
CA LEU A 146 0.78 -6.70 -19.53
C LEU A 146 0.13 -5.49 -20.18
N ASP A 147 -0.83 -5.71 -21.09
CA ASP A 147 -1.60 -4.63 -21.72
C ASP A 147 -2.43 -3.88 -20.68
N ALA A 148 -3.01 -4.59 -19.71
CA ALA A 148 -3.70 -3.99 -18.57
C ALA A 148 -2.77 -3.11 -17.74
N MET A 149 -1.59 -3.61 -17.37
CA MET A 149 -0.60 -2.83 -16.61
C MET A 149 -0.07 -1.63 -17.39
N LYS A 150 0.11 -1.76 -18.70
CA LYS A 150 0.49 -0.67 -19.58
C LYS A 150 -0.59 0.41 -19.64
N ALA A 151 -1.86 0.04 -19.81
CA ALA A 151 -2.97 0.99 -19.82
C ALA A 151 -3.07 1.76 -18.49
N VAL A 152 -2.93 1.07 -17.35
CA VAL A 152 -2.89 1.69 -16.02
C VAL A 152 -1.70 2.65 -15.87
N ALA A 153 -0.51 2.25 -16.32
CA ALA A 153 0.68 3.09 -16.28
C ALA A 153 0.56 4.34 -17.17
N GLU A 154 0.01 4.20 -18.39
CA GLU A 154 -0.25 5.32 -19.29
C GLU A 154 -1.29 6.29 -18.72
N ALA A 155 -2.38 5.77 -18.14
CA ALA A 155 -3.40 6.59 -17.49
C ALA A 155 -2.83 7.37 -16.29
N TYR A 156 -1.98 6.72 -15.50
CA TYR A 156 -1.29 7.35 -14.37
C TYR A 156 -0.29 8.41 -14.83
N SER A 157 0.52 8.15 -15.87
CA SER A 157 1.47 9.12 -16.43
C SER A 157 0.76 10.36 -17.00
N LYS A 158 -0.37 10.17 -17.71
CA LYS A 158 -1.22 11.26 -18.21
C LYS A 158 -2.04 11.95 -17.12
N ARG A 159 -2.07 11.40 -15.90
CA ARG A 159 -2.92 11.81 -14.76
C ARG A 159 -4.42 11.86 -15.06
N SER A 160 -4.88 11.03 -15.99
CA SER A 160 -6.26 11.01 -16.48
C SER A 160 -7.09 9.99 -15.70
N LEU A 161 -8.00 10.47 -14.84
CA LEU A 161 -8.94 9.60 -14.10
C LEU A 161 -9.88 8.83 -15.04
N LYS A 162 -10.31 9.46 -16.15
CA LYS A 162 -11.20 8.84 -17.14
C LYS A 162 -10.54 7.66 -17.85
N ASP A 163 -9.27 7.81 -18.24
CA ASP A 163 -8.52 6.72 -18.86
C ASP A 163 -8.26 5.59 -17.86
N PHE A 164 -8.04 5.94 -16.59
CA PHE A 164 -7.86 4.98 -15.51
C PHE A 164 -9.13 4.15 -15.27
N GLU A 165 -10.30 4.79 -15.17
CA GLU A 165 -11.59 4.09 -15.04
C GLU A 165 -11.92 3.23 -16.25
N THR A 166 -11.60 3.71 -17.45
CA THR A 166 -11.75 2.93 -18.68
C THR A 166 -10.89 1.68 -18.62
N ALA A 167 -9.61 1.81 -18.22
CA ALA A 167 -8.71 0.67 -18.04
C ALA A 167 -9.22 -0.32 -16.98
N LEU A 168 -9.74 0.16 -15.84
CA LEU A 168 -10.33 -0.70 -14.81
C LEU A 168 -11.57 -1.45 -15.31
N SER A 169 -12.39 -0.82 -16.13
CA SER A 169 -13.60 -1.44 -16.69
C SER A 169 -13.29 -2.51 -17.74
N MET A 170 -12.29 -2.25 -18.59
CA MET A 170 -11.88 -3.15 -19.67
C MET A 170 -11.12 -4.38 -19.16
N TYR A 171 -10.27 -4.22 -18.16
CA TYR A 171 -9.40 -5.27 -17.63
C TYR A 171 -9.84 -5.77 -16.25
N LYS A 172 -11.15 -5.82 -16.01
CA LYS A 172 -11.72 -6.18 -14.70
C LYS A 172 -11.30 -7.57 -14.23
N ASP A 173 -11.19 -8.53 -15.14
CA ASP A 173 -10.79 -9.90 -14.80
C ASP A 173 -9.32 -9.94 -14.38
N GLN A 174 -8.44 -9.26 -15.11
CA GLN A 174 -7.00 -9.26 -14.83
C GLN A 174 -6.68 -8.43 -13.58
N LEU A 175 -7.35 -7.30 -13.36
CA LEU A 175 -7.07 -6.40 -12.24
C LEU A 175 -7.88 -6.74 -10.97
N GLY A 176 -8.97 -7.49 -11.11
CA GLY A 176 -9.88 -7.87 -10.02
C GLY A 176 -9.67 -9.27 -9.45
N GLU A 177 -9.24 -10.25 -10.25
CA GLU A 177 -8.99 -11.63 -9.77
C GLU A 177 -7.84 -11.71 -8.77
N ASP A 178 -6.87 -10.80 -8.90
CA ASP A 178 -5.69 -10.74 -8.02
C ASP A 178 -5.92 -9.76 -6.86
N PRO A 179 -6.08 -10.26 -5.61
CA PRO A 179 -6.38 -9.41 -4.46
C PRO A 179 -5.27 -8.42 -4.12
N ILE A 180 -4.02 -8.73 -4.48
CA ILE A 180 -2.85 -7.88 -4.20
C ILE A 180 -2.90 -6.69 -5.16
N VAL A 181 -3.02 -6.99 -6.46
CA VAL A 181 -3.11 -5.98 -7.52
C VAL A 181 -4.31 -5.07 -7.29
N HIS A 182 -5.49 -5.63 -7.02
CA HIS A 182 -6.70 -4.85 -6.77
C HIS A 182 -6.50 -3.82 -5.67
N ARG A 183 -5.95 -4.24 -4.52
CA ARG A 183 -5.75 -3.37 -3.36
C ARG A 183 -4.77 -2.22 -3.65
N HIS A 184 -3.68 -2.51 -4.34
CA HIS A 184 -2.69 -1.50 -4.73
C HIS A 184 -3.26 -0.54 -5.78
N ILE A 185 -4.05 -1.03 -6.74
CA ILE A 185 -4.72 -0.20 -7.73
C ILE A 185 -5.76 0.72 -7.10
N SER A 186 -6.54 0.26 -6.12
CA SER A 186 -7.45 1.13 -5.36
C SER A 186 -6.69 2.24 -4.65
N SER A 187 -5.57 1.92 -3.99
CA SER A 187 -4.70 2.93 -3.37
C SER A 187 -4.09 3.90 -4.38
N LEU A 188 -3.80 3.43 -5.60
CA LEU A 188 -3.29 4.26 -6.68
C LEU A 188 -4.36 5.23 -7.20
N TYR A 189 -5.60 4.75 -7.36
CA TYR A 189 -6.74 5.58 -7.72
C TYR A 189 -6.98 6.70 -6.70
N ASP A 190 -6.95 6.36 -5.41
CA ASP A 190 -7.06 7.35 -4.32
C ASP A 190 -5.96 8.42 -4.41
N THR A 191 -4.72 8.00 -4.62
CA THR A 191 -3.57 8.91 -4.73
C THR A 191 -3.70 9.82 -5.97
N LEU A 192 -4.15 9.26 -7.10
CA LEU A 192 -4.35 10.01 -8.34
C LEU A 192 -5.47 11.05 -8.19
N LEU A 193 -6.57 10.65 -7.56
CA LEU A 193 -7.69 11.54 -7.27
C LEU A 193 -7.27 12.68 -6.35
N GLU A 194 -6.50 12.38 -5.29
CA GLU A 194 -5.95 13.39 -4.39
C GLU A 194 -5.03 14.39 -5.10
N GLN A 195 -4.11 13.91 -5.95
CA GLN A 195 -3.22 14.79 -6.72
C GLN A 195 -3.98 15.70 -7.69
N ASN A 196 -5.01 15.16 -8.35
CA ASN A 196 -5.86 15.93 -9.25
C ASN A 196 -6.70 16.95 -8.49
N LEU A 197 -7.26 16.59 -7.34
CA LEU A 197 -8.00 17.52 -6.46
C LEU A 197 -7.09 18.64 -5.97
N CYS A 198 -5.91 18.34 -5.42
CA CYS A 198 -4.96 19.37 -4.95
C CYS A 198 -4.64 20.39 -6.04
N ARG A 199 -4.39 19.94 -7.28
CA ARG A 199 -4.08 20.84 -8.40
C ARG A 199 -5.26 21.72 -8.80
N LEU A 200 -6.48 21.19 -8.75
CA LEU A 200 -7.68 21.93 -9.11
C LEU A 200 -8.05 22.99 -8.07
N ILE A 201 -7.78 22.71 -6.79
CA ILE A 201 -8.16 23.60 -5.68
C ILE A 201 -7.08 24.65 -5.37
N GLU A 202 -5.80 24.36 -5.62
CA GLU A 202 -4.65 25.24 -5.32
C GLU A 202 -4.81 26.71 -5.79
N PRO A 203 -5.34 27.03 -6.99
CA PRO A 203 -5.45 28.42 -7.42
C PRO A 203 -6.65 29.20 -6.84
N PHE A 204 -7.55 28.56 -6.07
CA PHE A 204 -8.79 29.18 -5.60
C PHE A 204 -8.87 29.25 -4.08
N SER A 205 -9.23 30.41 -3.53
CA SER A 205 -9.53 30.53 -2.08
C SER A 205 -10.95 30.06 -1.73
N LYS A 206 -11.87 30.13 -2.70
CA LYS A 206 -13.25 29.64 -2.56
C LYS A 206 -13.71 29.05 -3.90
N VAL A 207 -14.22 27.83 -3.87
CA VAL A 207 -14.66 27.11 -5.07
C VAL A 207 -15.94 26.32 -4.79
N GLU A 208 -16.86 26.30 -5.75
CA GLU A 208 -18.08 25.49 -5.67
C GLU A 208 -17.78 24.01 -5.91
N ILE A 209 -18.34 23.13 -5.07
CA ILE A 209 -18.11 21.67 -5.18
C ILE A 209 -18.68 21.13 -6.50
N SER A 210 -19.80 21.69 -6.97
CA SER A 210 -20.39 21.38 -8.27
C SER A 210 -19.40 21.58 -9.42
N HIS A 211 -18.63 22.67 -9.39
CA HIS A 211 -17.65 22.96 -10.43
C HIS A 211 -16.49 21.96 -10.42
N ILE A 212 -16.01 21.57 -9.23
CA ILE A 212 -14.98 20.54 -9.08
C ILE A 212 -15.50 19.18 -9.59
N SER A 213 -16.74 18.83 -9.26
CA SER A 213 -17.39 17.60 -9.70
C SER A 213 -17.50 17.51 -11.22
N GLU A 214 -17.90 18.59 -11.90
CA GLU A 214 -17.96 18.64 -13.37
C GLU A 214 -16.58 18.52 -14.03
N LEU A 215 -15.56 19.17 -13.46
CA LEU A 215 -14.18 19.12 -13.97
C LEU A 215 -13.58 17.72 -13.87
N ILE A 216 -13.83 17.02 -12.77
CA ILE A 216 -13.31 15.67 -12.53
C ILE A 216 -14.17 14.60 -13.24
N GLY A 217 -15.47 14.85 -13.39
CA GLY A 217 -16.42 13.91 -13.95
C GLY A 217 -16.89 12.84 -12.96
N LEU A 218 -16.86 13.14 -11.66
CA LEU A 218 -17.31 12.25 -10.58
C LEU A 218 -18.51 12.86 -9.83
N PRO A 219 -19.39 12.05 -9.22
CA PRO A 219 -20.52 12.55 -8.44
C PRO A 219 -20.08 13.47 -7.30
N MET A 220 -20.89 14.50 -7.03
CA MET A 220 -20.63 15.49 -5.97
C MET A 220 -20.39 14.83 -4.61
N ASP A 221 -21.18 13.80 -4.26
CA ASP A 221 -21.08 13.10 -2.96
C ASP A 221 -19.71 12.42 -2.77
N THR A 222 -19.15 11.86 -3.84
CA THR A 222 -17.83 11.21 -3.82
C THR A 222 -16.72 12.25 -3.68
N VAL A 223 -16.84 13.37 -4.40
CA VAL A 223 -15.88 14.48 -4.32
C VAL A 223 -15.91 15.12 -2.94
N GLU A 224 -17.08 15.38 -2.36
CA GLU A 224 -17.24 15.94 -1.02
C GLU A 224 -16.64 15.00 0.05
N SER A 225 -16.97 13.71 -0.02
CA SER A 225 -16.41 12.71 0.89
C SER A 225 -14.89 12.68 0.81
N LYS A 226 -14.31 12.72 -0.39
CA LYS A 226 -12.85 12.71 -0.56
C LYS A 226 -12.19 14.00 -0.08
N LEU A 227 -12.78 15.17 -0.36
CA LEU A 227 -12.30 16.45 0.16
C LEU A 227 -12.34 16.48 1.69
N SER A 228 -13.39 15.93 2.30
CA SER A 228 -13.49 15.83 3.77
C SER A 228 -12.37 14.96 4.36
N GLN A 229 -12.04 13.84 3.71
CA GLN A 229 -10.93 12.98 4.10
C GLN A 229 -9.59 13.71 3.97
N MET A 230 -9.36 14.45 2.88
CA MET A 230 -8.12 15.20 2.67
C MET A 230 -7.90 16.32 3.70
N ILE A 231 -8.98 16.97 4.15
CA ILE A 231 -8.93 17.97 5.24
C ILE A 231 -8.55 17.28 6.56
N LEU A 232 -9.16 16.13 6.88
CA LEU A 232 -8.82 15.35 8.08
C LEU A 232 -7.38 14.84 8.06
N ASP A 233 -6.90 14.42 6.89
CA ASP A 233 -5.52 13.98 6.66
C ASP A 233 -4.51 15.15 6.64
N LYS A 234 -4.98 16.39 6.84
CA LYS A 234 -4.19 17.63 6.86
C LYS A 234 -3.37 17.84 5.58
N LYS A 235 -3.92 17.45 4.42
CA LYS A 235 -3.29 17.64 3.11
C LYS A 235 -3.33 19.10 2.65
N PHE A 236 -4.41 19.79 3.00
CA PHE A 236 -4.57 21.23 2.81
C PHE A 236 -5.43 21.78 3.95
N ALA A 237 -5.30 23.08 4.22
CA ALA A 237 -6.12 23.77 5.20
C ALA A 237 -7.41 24.28 4.53
N GLY A 238 -8.56 23.72 4.91
CA GLY A 238 -9.84 24.15 4.35
C GLY A 238 -11.03 23.68 5.15
N THR A 239 -12.18 24.30 4.91
CA THR A 239 -13.47 23.93 5.48
C THR A 239 -14.49 23.75 4.35
N LEU A 240 -15.29 22.69 4.45
CA LEU A 240 -16.43 22.45 3.58
C LEU A 240 -17.67 23.13 4.17
N ASP A 241 -18.25 24.07 3.42
CA ASP A 241 -19.54 24.68 3.75
C ASP A 241 -20.65 23.95 2.97
N GLN A 242 -21.33 23.02 3.65
CA GLN A 242 -22.44 22.24 3.07
C GLN A 242 -23.68 23.10 2.76
N GLY A 243 -23.87 24.24 3.45
CA GLY A 243 -25.02 25.11 3.20
C GLY A 243 -24.87 25.90 1.90
N ALA A 244 -23.66 26.40 1.65
CA ALA A 244 -23.33 27.12 0.41
C ALA A 244 -22.79 26.22 -0.72
N GLY A 245 -22.54 24.93 -0.46
CA GLY A 245 -21.95 23.99 -1.42
C GLY A 245 -20.54 24.39 -1.87
N CYS A 246 -19.78 25.05 -0.99
CA CYS A 246 -18.48 25.65 -1.31
C CYS A 246 -17.36 25.05 -0.45
N LEU A 247 -16.21 24.83 -1.08
CA LEU A 247 -14.94 24.60 -0.39
C LEU A 247 -14.25 25.96 -0.16
N ILE A 248 -13.92 26.25 1.09
CA ILE A 248 -13.13 27.42 1.48
C ILE A 248 -11.74 26.93 1.86
N ILE A 249 -10.73 27.43 1.16
CA ILE A 249 -9.32 27.10 1.40
C ILE A 249 -8.70 28.26 2.14
N PHE A 250 -7.97 27.94 3.20
CA PHE A 250 -7.21 28.91 3.95
C PHE A 250 -5.75 28.82 3.52
N ASP A 251 -5.10 29.97 3.37
CA ASP A 251 -3.65 29.99 3.39
C ASP A 251 -3.17 29.48 4.75
N ASP A 252 -2.04 28.78 4.77
CA ASP A 252 -1.38 28.38 6.01
C ASP A 252 -1.05 29.66 6.80
N SER A 253 -1.96 30.05 7.69
CA SER A 253 -1.68 31.08 8.67
C SER A 253 -0.56 30.52 9.53
N MET A 254 0.64 31.09 9.42
CA MET A 254 1.73 30.79 10.34
C MET A 254 1.20 31.02 11.74
N THR A 255 0.81 29.95 12.44
CA THR A 255 0.51 30.02 13.86
C THR A 255 1.83 30.34 14.51
N ASP A 256 2.05 31.62 14.79
CA ASP A 256 3.24 32.09 15.48
C ASP A 256 3.43 31.20 16.71
N GLY A 257 4.55 30.46 16.77
CA GLY A 257 4.84 29.54 17.87
C GLY A 257 4.81 30.23 19.25
N ILE A 258 4.84 31.57 19.24
CA ILE A 258 4.62 32.47 20.36
C ILE A 258 3.28 32.18 21.05
N PHE A 259 2.17 31.97 20.32
CA PHE A 259 0.86 31.76 20.95
C PHE A 259 0.79 30.43 21.70
N ALA A 260 1.32 29.36 21.10
CA ALA A 260 1.42 28.04 21.75
C ALA A 260 2.33 28.10 22.98
N THR A 261 3.51 28.72 22.85
CA THR A 261 4.45 28.93 23.96
C THR A 261 3.85 29.79 25.07
N THR A 262 3.04 30.78 24.72
CA THR A 262 2.33 31.64 25.70
C THR A 262 1.25 30.85 26.45
N LEU A 263 0.48 30.01 25.75
CA LEU A 263 -0.49 29.11 26.38
C LEU A 263 0.19 28.12 27.34
N ASP A 264 1.32 27.55 26.94
CA ASP A 264 2.10 26.63 27.77
C ASP A 264 2.67 27.33 29.01
N THR A 265 3.19 28.54 28.86
CA THR A 265 3.69 29.33 30.01
C THR A 265 2.57 29.71 30.97
N ILE A 266 1.38 30.10 30.47
CA ILE A 266 0.19 30.35 31.32
C ILE A 266 -0.22 29.09 32.08
N SER A 267 -0.27 27.93 31.40
CA SER A 267 -0.58 26.64 32.03
C SER A 267 0.43 26.28 33.13
N ASN A 268 1.71 26.49 32.88
CA ASN A 268 2.77 26.24 33.85
C ASN A 268 2.70 27.20 35.05
N ILE A 269 2.37 28.47 34.83
CA ILE A 269 2.15 29.44 35.93
C ILE A 269 0.97 28.98 36.81
N SER A 270 -0.13 28.52 36.21
CA SER A 270 -1.28 28.00 36.98
C SER A 270 -0.88 26.84 37.89
N LYS A 271 -0.12 25.86 37.36
CA LYS A 271 0.39 24.72 38.15
C LYS A 271 1.30 25.18 39.29
N VAL A 272 2.13 26.19 39.07
CA VAL A 272 3.01 26.75 40.10
C VAL A 272 2.17 27.43 41.21
N VAL A 273 1.15 28.21 40.85
CA VAL A 273 0.24 28.85 41.81
C VAL A 273 -0.48 27.81 42.68
N ASP A 274 -1.01 26.74 42.08
CA ASP A 274 -1.66 25.65 42.82
C ASP A 274 -0.68 24.97 43.79
N SER A 275 0.56 24.73 43.35
CA SER A 275 1.60 24.14 44.18
C SER A 275 2.00 25.03 45.36
N LEU A 276 1.99 26.36 45.17
CA LEU A 276 2.29 27.34 46.21
C LEU A 276 1.16 27.40 47.24
N TYR A 277 -0.10 27.37 46.80
CA TYR A 277 -1.26 27.28 47.70
C TYR A 277 -1.24 26.01 48.55
N LEU A 278 -0.94 24.86 47.95
CA LEU A 278 -0.80 23.59 48.68
C LEU A 278 0.34 23.63 49.69
N ARG A 279 1.48 24.23 49.34
CA ARG A 279 2.61 24.38 50.26
C ARG A 279 2.30 25.36 51.39
N SER A 280 1.64 26.48 51.13
CA SER A 280 1.29 27.44 52.18
C SER A 280 0.27 26.84 53.16
N ALA A 281 -0.74 26.13 52.65
CA ALA A 281 -1.71 25.42 53.49
C ALA A 281 -1.04 24.37 54.41
N LYS A 282 0.02 23.72 53.93
CA LYS A 282 0.79 22.74 54.70
C LYS A 282 1.73 23.36 55.74
N ILE A 283 2.07 24.64 55.61
CA ILE A 283 2.89 25.40 56.56
C ILE A 283 1.99 26.07 57.63
N MET A 284 0.74 26.37 57.30
CA MET A 284 -0.24 26.97 58.22
C MET A 284 -1.00 25.96 59.10
N ALA A 285 -0.82 24.65 58.85
CA ALA A 285 -1.34 23.56 59.67
C ALA A 285 -0.24 23.00 60.58
#